data_AF-A0A3Q1F6B2-F1
#
_entry.id   AF-A0A3Q1F6B2-F1
#
_cell.length_a   1.000
_cell.length_b   1.000
_cell.length_c   1.000
_cell.angle_alpha   90.00
_cell.angle_beta   90.00
_cell.angle_gamma   90.00
#
_symmetry.space_group_name_H-M   'P 1'
#
loop_
_entity.id
_entity.type
_entity.pdbx_description
1 polymer ?
#
loop_
_entity_poly.entity_id
_entity_poly.type
_entity_poly.pdbx_seq_one_letter_code
_entity_poly.pdbx_strand_id
1 'polypeptide(L)'
;MSMEKKEIKDWGETEMQDFLEEEGLEEWNELFKGWFLGLICNFGAYFVYPGASHNRFEHSVGVAHLAGELAKALRSREPTPDIIDDRDILCVQIAGLCHDLGHGPFSHLYDGIFIPKACPEEQWKHEDASVDMFDHLVEENGLKPLMKLYGLNPYGEKENDLKFITEMIQGKPLIEAQDKTSVSSSPQWPYEGRTEEKSFLYEIVANKLNGIDVDKFDYFARDAHHLGMQSNFDHKRFIMLARVCEVNGRKHICSRDKEVGNLYDMFHTRNCLHRRAYQHKTNKIIEIMISEAFLEADEHIEIEGSGGKRLKLSEAKDNMEAYTKLTDQVFERILHPWSSSAELEKARKILERIVSRNLYMFVGETKVCSKVLMSLQPWLHHNLSFFFQKSKLLPTTFSEKIIRVYCKNPKNITLKQAREAFKKWCIDNDYTKPVDGDRLTPSLTPTDQHCTERGDRNCNCHALQWQKF
;
A
#
# COMPACT_ATOMS: atom_id res chain seq x y z
N MET A 1 -27.45 -14.22 -16.56
CA MET A 1 -26.57 -15.20 -15.88
C MET A 1 -26.24 -14.54 -14.56
N SER A 2 -26.72 -15.03 -13.41
CA SER A 2 -26.66 -14.25 -12.16
C SER A 2 -25.22 -13.93 -11.77
N MET A 3 -24.99 -12.70 -11.31
CA MET A 3 -23.70 -12.18 -10.81
C MET A 3 -23.07 -13.07 -9.73
N GLU A 4 -23.87 -13.89 -9.03
CA GLU A 4 -23.49 -14.76 -7.90
C GLU A 4 -22.34 -15.76 -8.16
N LYS A 5 -21.86 -15.97 -9.39
CA LYS A 5 -20.81 -16.97 -9.69
C LYS A 5 -19.44 -16.40 -10.05
N LYS A 6 -19.30 -15.11 -10.37
CA LYS A 6 -18.03 -14.53 -10.81
C LYS A 6 -17.32 -13.87 -9.64
N GLU A 7 -16.06 -14.23 -9.37
CA GLU A 7 -15.28 -13.55 -8.32
C GLU A 7 -14.91 -12.14 -8.78
N ILE A 8 -14.77 -11.21 -7.82
CA ILE A 8 -14.52 -9.79 -8.14
C ILE A 8 -13.24 -9.55 -8.95
N LYS A 9 -12.24 -10.40 -8.75
CA LYS A 9 -10.99 -10.40 -9.53
C LYS A 9 -11.20 -10.70 -11.02
N ASP A 10 -12.32 -11.32 -11.37
CA ASP A 10 -12.67 -11.71 -12.74
C ASP A 10 -13.72 -10.78 -13.36
N TRP A 11 -14.20 -9.76 -12.64
CA TRP A 11 -15.21 -8.83 -13.16
C TRP A 11 -14.67 -8.02 -14.33
N GLY A 12 -15.44 -7.93 -15.40
CA GLY A 12 -15.19 -7.01 -16.51
C GLY A 12 -15.82 -5.65 -16.24
N GLU A 13 -15.70 -4.75 -17.22
CA GLU A 13 -16.22 -3.40 -17.12
C GLU A 13 -17.74 -3.36 -16.89
N THR A 14 -18.49 -4.21 -17.59
CA THR A 14 -19.96 -4.30 -17.43
C THR A 14 -20.35 -4.75 -16.03
N GLU A 15 -19.72 -5.82 -15.49
CA GLU A 15 -20.08 -6.29 -14.15
C GLU A 15 -19.73 -5.28 -13.05
N MET A 16 -18.66 -4.50 -13.24
CA MET A 16 -18.33 -3.39 -12.33
C MET A 16 -19.36 -2.26 -12.42
N GLN A 17 -19.83 -1.92 -13.63
CA GLN A 17 -20.87 -0.91 -13.81
C GLN A 17 -22.19 -1.36 -13.19
N ASP A 18 -22.63 -2.59 -13.46
CA ASP A 18 -23.86 -3.16 -12.88
C ASP A 18 -23.85 -3.09 -11.35
N PHE A 19 -22.73 -3.47 -10.70
CA PHE A 19 -22.59 -3.36 -9.25
C PHE A 19 -22.72 -1.91 -8.74
N LEU A 20 -22.13 -0.95 -9.45
CA LEU A 20 -22.14 0.44 -9.04
C LEU A 20 -23.55 1.05 -9.19
N GLU A 21 -24.29 0.69 -10.24
CA GLU A 21 -25.69 1.08 -10.42
C GLU A 21 -26.59 0.46 -9.33
N GLU A 22 -26.45 -0.85 -9.07
CA GLU A 22 -27.26 -1.57 -8.09
C GLU A 22 -27.10 -1.04 -6.65
N GLU A 23 -25.90 -0.56 -6.29
CA GLU A 23 -25.59 -0.05 -4.95
C GLU A 23 -25.74 1.48 -4.83
N GLY A 24 -26.21 2.18 -5.88
CA GLY A 24 -26.34 3.64 -5.87
C GLY A 24 -25.00 4.38 -5.81
N LEU A 25 -23.98 3.78 -6.42
CA LEU A 25 -22.61 4.28 -6.53
C LEU A 25 -22.30 4.79 -7.95
N GLU A 26 -23.27 4.79 -8.87
CA GLU A 26 -23.08 5.18 -10.28
C GLU A 26 -22.62 6.63 -10.45
N GLU A 27 -23.17 7.57 -9.67
CA GLU A 27 -22.76 8.97 -9.78
C GLU A 27 -21.39 9.20 -9.16
N TRP A 28 -20.98 8.37 -8.18
CA TRP A 28 -19.60 8.32 -7.75
C TRP A 28 -18.73 7.75 -8.88
N ASN A 29 -19.16 6.68 -9.53
CA ASN A 29 -18.44 6.05 -10.62
C ASN A 29 -18.21 6.95 -11.84
N GLU A 30 -19.21 7.71 -12.30
CA GLU A 30 -19.03 8.65 -13.42
C GLU A 30 -17.96 9.72 -13.13
N LEU A 31 -17.75 10.05 -11.85
CA LEU A 31 -16.68 10.94 -11.39
C LEU A 31 -15.32 10.22 -11.34
N PHE A 32 -15.31 8.92 -11.04
CA PHE A 32 -14.11 8.07 -11.11
C PHE A 32 -13.72 7.73 -12.57
N LYS A 33 -14.71 7.56 -13.47
CA LYS A 33 -14.56 7.37 -14.92
C LYS A 33 -13.98 8.59 -15.62
N GLY A 34 -13.88 9.74 -14.92
CA GLY A 34 -13.06 10.90 -15.25
C GLY A 34 -11.55 10.67 -15.37
N TRP A 35 -11.09 9.41 -15.44
CA TRP A 35 -9.76 8.99 -15.88
C TRP A 35 -8.61 9.09 -14.86
N PHE A 36 -8.83 9.44 -13.59
CA PHE A 36 -7.69 9.54 -12.67
C PHE A 36 -7.12 8.17 -12.26
N LEU A 37 -7.88 7.35 -11.51
CA LEU A 37 -7.40 6.03 -11.04
C LEU A 37 -7.32 4.97 -12.15
N GLY A 38 -8.10 5.12 -13.22
CA GLY A 38 -8.01 4.26 -14.40
C GLY A 38 -6.73 4.45 -15.22
N LEU A 39 -5.95 5.50 -14.92
CA LEU A 39 -4.65 5.79 -15.54
C LEU A 39 -3.47 5.59 -14.57
N ILE A 40 -3.73 5.02 -13.38
CA ILE A 40 -2.71 4.69 -12.41
C ILE A 40 -2.70 3.18 -12.22
N CYS A 41 -1.58 2.54 -12.58
CA CYS A 41 -1.42 1.12 -12.38
C CYS A 41 -1.57 0.74 -10.90
N ASN A 42 -2.20 -0.41 -10.62
CA ASN A 42 -2.39 -0.89 -9.25
C ASN A 42 -1.05 -1.09 -8.55
N PHE A 43 -0.09 -1.61 -9.29
CA PHE A 43 1.31 -1.66 -8.88
C PHE A 43 2.24 -1.60 -10.09
N GLY A 44 3.34 -0.84 -10.00
CA GLY A 44 4.28 -0.57 -11.11
C GLY A 44 5.10 -1.75 -11.64
N ALA A 45 4.61 -2.99 -11.51
CA ALA A 45 5.26 -4.23 -11.90
C ALA A 45 5.16 -4.60 -13.38
N TYR A 46 4.38 -3.87 -14.20
CA TYR A 46 4.10 -4.25 -15.58
C TYR A 46 5.37 -4.51 -16.42
N PHE A 47 6.48 -3.80 -16.14
CA PHE A 47 7.78 -4.01 -16.79
C PHE A 47 8.50 -5.31 -16.42
N VAL A 48 7.97 -6.10 -15.48
CA VAL A 48 8.50 -7.41 -15.05
C VAL A 48 7.44 -8.49 -15.21
N TYR A 49 6.20 -8.19 -14.84
CA TYR A 49 5.06 -9.09 -14.90
C TYR A 49 4.05 -8.54 -15.91
N PRO A 50 4.04 -9.03 -17.16
CA PRO A 50 3.17 -8.47 -18.21
C PRO A 50 1.67 -8.65 -17.92
N GLY A 51 1.30 -9.61 -17.06
CA GLY A 51 -0.08 -9.78 -16.60
C GLY A 51 -0.52 -8.76 -15.56
N ALA A 52 0.41 -8.03 -14.92
CA ALA A 52 0.09 -6.96 -13.96
C ALA A 52 -0.24 -5.64 -14.69
N SER A 53 -1.25 -5.69 -15.55
CA SER A 53 -1.75 -4.55 -16.34
C SER A 53 -2.98 -3.87 -15.71
N HIS A 54 -3.40 -4.34 -14.54
CA HIS A 54 -4.57 -3.85 -13.84
C HIS A 54 -4.30 -2.53 -13.12
N ASN A 55 -5.35 -1.71 -12.99
CA ASN A 55 -5.30 -0.35 -12.48
C ASN A 55 -5.96 -0.24 -11.09
N ARG A 56 -5.73 0.89 -10.42
CA ARG A 56 -6.32 1.18 -9.10
C ARG A 56 -7.86 1.23 -9.17
N PHE A 57 -8.43 1.57 -10.32
CA PHE A 57 -9.88 1.63 -10.49
C PHE A 57 -10.59 0.30 -10.19
N GLU A 58 -10.23 -0.80 -10.87
CA GLU A 58 -10.89 -2.08 -10.59
C GLU A 58 -10.60 -2.61 -9.18
N HIS A 59 -9.47 -2.23 -8.58
CA HIS A 59 -9.16 -2.52 -7.18
C HIS A 59 -10.11 -1.76 -6.25
N SER A 60 -10.30 -0.46 -6.43
CA SER A 60 -11.25 0.37 -5.65
C SER A 60 -12.68 -0.16 -5.70
N VAL A 61 -13.18 -0.56 -6.88
CA VAL A 61 -14.50 -1.22 -7.01
C VAL A 61 -14.52 -2.55 -6.25
N GLY A 62 -13.42 -3.30 -6.36
CA GLY A 62 -13.08 -4.48 -5.56
C GLY A 62 -13.33 -4.31 -4.06
N VAL A 63 -12.67 -3.30 -3.50
CA VAL A 63 -12.71 -2.97 -2.08
C VAL A 63 -14.10 -2.50 -1.67
N ALA A 64 -14.77 -1.67 -2.47
CA ALA A 64 -16.14 -1.21 -2.21
C ALA A 64 -17.12 -2.40 -2.07
N HIS A 65 -17.07 -3.35 -2.99
CA HIS A 65 -17.89 -4.55 -2.94
C HIS A 65 -17.63 -5.38 -1.68
N LEU A 66 -16.36 -5.68 -1.38
CA LEU A 66 -16.00 -6.47 -0.20
C LEU A 66 -16.34 -5.75 1.12
N ALA A 67 -16.22 -4.43 1.16
CA ALA A 67 -16.62 -3.61 2.30
C ALA A 67 -18.14 -3.72 2.55
N GLY A 68 -18.94 -3.61 1.49
CA GLY A 68 -20.39 -3.82 1.53
C GLY A 68 -20.78 -5.24 1.98
N GLU A 69 -20.15 -6.26 1.41
CA GLU A 69 -20.37 -7.67 1.77
C GLU A 69 -20.05 -7.93 3.26
N LEU A 70 -18.94 -7.41 3.76
CA LEU A 70 -18.58 -7.55 5.17
C LEU A 70 -19.57 -6.81 6.08
N ALA A 71 -19.95 -5.57 5.76
CA ALA A 71 -20.92 -4.81 6.55
C ALA A 71 -22.30 -5.49 6.56
N LYS A 72 -22.81 -5.94 5.40
CA LYS A 72 -24.07 -6.69 5.26
C LYS A 72 -24.00 -8.02 6.04
N ALA A 73 -22.87 -8.71 5.97
CA ALA A 73 -22.65 -9.95 6.70
C ALA A 73 -22.72 -9.70 8.22
N LEU A 74 -21.99 -8.71 8.74
CA LEU A 74 -22.02 -8.34 10.15
C LEU A 74 -23.44 -7.98 10.59
N ARG A 75 -24.15 -7.14 9.84
CA ARG A 75 -25.54 -6.74 10.14
C ARG A 75 -26.47 -7.93 10.35
N SER A 76 -26.42 -8.91 9.45
CA SER A 76 -27.27 -10.11 9.54
C SER A 76 -26.98 -11.02 10.74
N ARG A 77 -25.84 -10.81 11.41
CA ARG A 77 -25.30 -11.66 12.46
C ARG A 77 -25.25 -10.96 13.82
N GLU A 78 -25.42 -9.64 13.82
CA GLU A 78 -25.37 -8.83 15.02
C GLU A 78 -26.61 -9.05 15.89
N PRO A 79 -26.45 -9.42 17.18
CA PRO A 79 -27.59 -9.66 18.07
C PRO A 79 -28.39 -8.40 18.37
N THR A 80 -27.74 -7.22 18.32
CA THR A 80 -28.40 -5.93 18.51
C THR A 80 -29.06 -5.51 17.19
N PRO A 81 -30.41 -5.49 17.11
CA PRO A 81 -31.09 -5.03 15.91
C PRO A 81 -30.71 -3.58 15.60
N ASP A 82 -30.67 -3.24 14.32
CA ASP A 82 -30.54 -1.87 13.82
C ASP A 82 -29.23 -1.14 14.20
N ILE A 83 -28.21 -1.86 14.67
CA ILE A 83 -26.89 -1.27 14.94
C ILE A 83 -26.16 -0.86 13.65
N ILE A 84 -26.41 -1.56 12.55
CA ILE A 84 -25.93 -1.23 11.20
C ILE A 84 -27.16 -0.98 10.33
N ASP A 85 -27.28 0.22 9.80
CA ASP A 85 -28.34 0.59 8.86
C ASP A 85 -27.82 0.66 7.40
N ASP A 86 -28.71 0.90 6.44
CA ASP A 86 -28.32 1.03 5.02
C ASP A 86 -27.39 2.24 4.78
N ARG A 87 -27.54 3.30 5.58
CA ARG A 87 -26.68 4.49 5.54
C ARG A 87 -25.25 4.15 5.93
N ASP A 88 -25.05 3.32 6.96
CA ASP A 88 -23.74 2.84 7.37
C ASP A 88 -23.08 1.99 6.28
N ILE A 89 -23.83 1.08 5.66
CA ILE A 89 -23.32 0.22 4.59
C ILE A 89 -22.86 1.06 3.40
N LEU A 90 -23.68 2.04 2.99
CA LEU A 90 -23.32 2.94 1.90
C LEU A 90 -22.10 3.80 2.24
N CYS A 91 -21.96 4.29 3.48
CA CYS A 91 -20.75 4.99 3.91
C CYS A 91 -19.50 4.10 3.85
N VAL A 92 -19.61 2.85 4.28
CA VAL A 92 -18.52 1.87 4.25
C VAL A 92 -18.12 1.52 2.81
N GLN A 93 -19.10 1.39 1.90
CA GLN A 93 -18.85 1.18 0.47
C GLN A 93 -18.18 2.38 -0.19
N ILE A 94 -18.65 3.60 0.07
CA ILE A 94 -18.03 4.84 -0.43
C ILE A 94 -16.59 4.96 0.09
N ALA A 95 -16.35 4.68 1.38
CA ALA A 95 -14.99 4.67 1.91
C ALA A 95 -14.11 3.61 1.24
N GLY A 96 -14.62 2.41 0.99
CA GLY A 96 -13.91 1.37 0.25
C GLY A 96 -13.60 1.78 -1.19
N LEU A 97 -14.54 2.45 -1.88
CA LEU A 97 -14.35 2.95 -3.24
C LEU A 97 -13.29 4.07 -3.29
N CYS A 98 -13.30 4.95 -2.28
CA CYS A 98 -12.49 6.17 -2.25
C CYS A 98 -11.13 6.02 -1.55
N HIS A 99 -10.83 4.89 -0.91
CA HIS A 99 -9.67 4.76 -0.02
C HIS A 99 -8.30 5.00 -0.69
N ASP A 100 -8.24 4.80 -2.01
CA ASP A 100 -7.02 4.85 -2.83
C ASP A 100 -6.97 6.06 -3.77
N LEU A 101 -7.89 7.02 -3.63
CA LEU A 101 -7.97 8.23 -4.47
C LEU A 101 -6.71 9.11 -4.43
N GLY A 102 -5.88 8.96 -3.40
CA GLY A 102 -4.68 9.75 -3.21
C GLY A 102 -3.43 9.15 -3.86
N HIS A 103 -3.51 7.99 -4.50
CA HIS A 103 -2.36 7.43 -5.21
C HIS A 103 -1.93 8.31 -6.39
N GLY A 104 -0.63 8.52 -6.53
CA GLY A 104 -0.03 9.22 -7.66
C GLY A 104 0.55 8.27 -8.71
N PRO A 105 1.29 8.78 -9.70
CA PRO A 105 1.85 7.99 -10.79
C PRO A 105 2.72 6.81 -10.29
N PHE A 106 2.47 5.62 -10.83
CA PHE A 106 3.09 4.36 -10.44
C PHE A 106 2.87 3.98 -8.97
N SER A 107 1.74 4.41 -8.37
CA SER A 107 1.30 4.02 -7.04
C SER A 107 2.37 4.27 -5.97
N HIS A 108 2.95 3.22 -5.39
CA HIS A 108 3.91 3.34 -4.27
C HIS A 108 5.28 3.93 -4.65
N LEU A 109 5.52 4.15 -5.95
CA LEU A 109 6.68 4.89 -6.41
C LEU A 109 6.59 6.36 -6.00
N TYR A 110 5.39 6.94 -6.13
CA TYR A 110 5.19 8.38 -5.94
C TYR A 110 5.37 8.78 -4.47
N ASP A 111 4.60 8.19 -3.55
CA ASP A 111 4.69 8.44 -2.11
C ASP A 111 5.95 7.85 -1.47
N GLY A 112 6.39 6.67 -1.93
CA GLY A 112 7.46 5.91 -1.29
C GLY A 112 8.88 6.24 -1.76
N ILE A 113 9.05 6.86 -2.94
CA ILE A 113 10.37 7.10 -3.53
C ILE A 113 10.51 8.53 -4.09
N PHE A 114 9.55 8.98 -4.91
CA PHE A 114 9.67 10.28 -5.58
C PHE A 114 9.49 11.46 -4.62
N ILE A 115 8.35 11.55 -3.92
CA ILE A 115 8.05 12.64 -2.99
C ILE A 115 9.10 12.75 -1.86
N PRO A 116 9.54 11.66 -1.20
CA PRO A 116 10.59 11.75 -0.18
C PRO A 116 11.93 12.29 -0.69
N LYS A 117 12.20 12.21 -2.01
CA LYS A 117 13.40 12.78 -2.62
C LYS A 117 13.20 14.21 -3.12
N ALA A 118 12.03 14.52 -3.67
CA ALA A 118 11.70 15.84 -4.17
C ALA A 118 11.42 16.83 -3.02
N CYS A 119 10.73 16.36 -1.98
CA CYS A 119 10.28 17.13 -0.82
C CYS A 119 10.72 16.43 0.49
N PRO A 120 12.03 16.41 0.82
CA PRO A 120 12.55 15.62 1.95
C PRO A 120 12.11 16.12 3.34
N GLU A 121 11.63 17.35 3.44
CA GLU A 121 11.16 17.95 4.69
C GLU A 121 9.68 17.62 4.98
N GLU A 122 8.96 17.05 4.00
CA GLU A 122 7.54 16.77 4.10
C GLU A 122 7.28 15.28 4.37
N GLN A 123 6.33 15.01 5.27
CA GLN A 123 5.76 13.69 5.44
C GLN A 123 4.41 13.65 4.73
N TRP A 124 4.42 13.15 3.51
CA TRP A 124 3.23 13.00 2.71
C TRP A 124 2.90 11.51 2.51
N LYS A 125 1.61 11.19 2.53
CA LYS A 125 1.11 9.83 2.34
C LYS A 125 -0.10 9.85 1.41
N HIS A 126 -0.27 8.77 0.65
CA HIS A 126 -1.44 8.63 -0.21
C HIS A 126 -2.75 8.57 0.58
N GLU A 127 -2.74 8.11 1.85
CA GLU A 127 -3.96 8.12 2.66
C GLU A 127 -4.46 9.54 2.97
N ASP A 128 -3.55 10.47 3.27
CA ASP A 128 -3.92 11.88 3.53
C ASP A 128 -4.42 12.54 2.23
N ALA A 129 -3.74 12.28 1.10
CA ALA A 129 -4.19 12.75 -0.20
C ALA A 129 -5.50 12.13 -0.67
N SER A 130 -5.85 10.92 -0.20
CA SER A 130 -7.14 10.28 -0.52
C SER A 130 -8.29 11.02 0.15
N VAL A 131 -8.07 11.53 1.37
CA VAL A 131 -9.02 12.40 2.06
C VAL A 131 -9.15 13.74 1.32
N ASP A 132 -8.04 14.38 0.97
CA ASP A 132 -8.05 15.66 0.25
C ASP A 132 -8.75 15.53 -1.12
N MET A 133 -8.48 14.44 -1.84
CA MET A 133 -9.10 14.15 -3.14
C MET A 133 -10.59 13.83 -2.99
N PHE A 134 -10.98 13.10 -1.93
CA PHE A 134 -12.39 12.85 -1.63
C PHE A 134 -13.14 14.15 -1.35
N ASP A 135 -12.57 15.04 -0.53
CA ASP A 135 -13.17 16.35 -0.25
C ASP A 135 -13.29 17.19 -1.52
N HIS A 136 -12.23 17.23 -2.35
CA HIS A 136 -12.28 17.92 -3.64
C HIS A 136 -13.38 17.36 -4.55
N LEU A 137 -13.48 16.03 -4.66
CA LEU A 137 -14.49 15.35 -5.46
C LEU A 137 -15.91 15.68 -4.98
N VAL A 138 -16.14 15.75 -3.68
CA VAL A 138 -17.44 16.08 -3.09
C VAL A 138 -17.84 17.53 -3.37
N GLU A 139 -16.90 18.48 -3.24
CA GLU A 139 -17.18 19.91 -3.44
C GLU A 139 -17.33 20.28 -4.93
N GLU A 140 -16.37 19.87 -5.77
CA GLU A 140 -16.32 20.25 -7.19
C GLU A 140 -17.56 19.77 -7.94
N ASN A 141 -18.05 18.57 -7.59
CA ASN A 141 -19.21 17.95 -8.22
C ASN A 141 -20.52 18.20 -7.46
N GLY A 142 -20.46 18.95 -6.36
CA GLY A 142 -21.63 19.25 -5.53
C GLY A 142 -22.39 18.00 -5.10
N LEU A 143 -21.71 17.01 -4.50
CA LEU A 143 -22.31 15.71 -4.17
C LEU A 143 -23.14 15.71 -2.89
N LYS A 144 -23.00 16.72 -2.03
CA LYS A 144 -23.70 16.77 -0.74
C LYS A 144 -25.24 16.74 -0.87
N PRO A 145 -25.89 17.40 -1.83
CA PRO A 145 -27.31 17.23 -2.12
C PRO A 145 -27.67 15.80 -2.57
N LEU A 146 -26.83 15.15 -3.39
CA LEU A 146 -27.05 13.79 -3.85
C LEU A 146 -26.93 12.78 -2.70
N MET A 147 -25.91 12.94 -1.85
CA MET A 147 -25.76 12.16 -0.61
C MET A 147 -27.04 12.21 0.23
N LYS A 148 -27.66 13.40 0.39
CA LYS A 148 -28.94 13.53 1.09
C LYS A 148 -30.09 12.82 0.40
N LEU A 149 -30.13 12.83 -0.93
CA LEU A 149 -31.14 12.12 -1.71
C LEU A 149 -31.08 10.60 -1.45
N TYR A 150 -29.87 10.06 -1.34
CA TYR A 150 -29.62 8.65 -0.99
C TYR A 150 -29.66 8.36 0.52
N GLY A 151 -30.11 9.31 1.35
CA GLY A 151 -30.32 9.10 2.78
C GLY A 151 -29.09 9.30 3.67
N LEU A 152 -27.97 9.81 3.14
CA LEU A 152 -26.80 10.21 3.93
C LEU A 152 -26.99 11.59 4.56
N ASN A 153 -26.29 11.81 5.67
CA ASN A 153 -26.22 13.06 6.41
C ASN A 153 -24.79 13.62 6.43
N PRO A 154 -24.38 14.37 5.38
CA PRO A 154 -23.05 14.96 5.28
C PRO A 154 -22.80 16.11 6.27
N TYR A 155 -23.82 16.58 6.99
CA TYR A 155 -23.73 17.73 7.92
C TYR A 155 -24.19 17.39 9.34
N GLY A 156 -24.25 16.11 9.70
CA GLY A 156 -24.71 15.70 11.03
C GLY A 156 -23.80 16.23 12.14
N GLU A 157 -24.40 16.74 13.22
CA GLU A 157 -23.65 17.22 14.39
C GLU A 157 -23.16 16.07 15.29
N LYS A 158 -23.92 14.97 15.35
CA LYS A 158 -23.62 13.78 16.17
C LYS A 158 -23.09 12.58 15.38
N GLU A 159 -23.53 12.45 14.13
CA GLU A 159 -23.08 11.43 13.18
C GLU A 159 -22.96 12.07 11.82
N ASN A 160 -21.73 12.33 11.40
CA ASN A 160 -21.42 12.99 10.15
C ASN A 160 -20.86 11.98 9.16
N ASP A 161 -21.55 11.77 8.03
CA ASP A 161 -21.13 10.75 7.07
C ASP A 161 -19.84 11.10 6.32
N LEU A 162 -19.61 12.39 6.03
CA LEU A 162 -18.36 12.81 5.39
C LEU A 162 -17.17 12.58 6.32
N LYS A 163 -17.31 12.91 7.61
CA LYS A 163 -16.29 12.60 8.61
C LYS A 163 -16.10 11.10 8.76
N PHE A 164 -17.19 10.33 8.79
CA PHE A 164 -17.09 8.88 8.93
C PHE A 164 -16.32 8.23 7.77
N ILE A 165 -16.62 8.64 6.53
CA ILE A 165 -15.93 8.17 5.33
C ILE A 165 -14.44 8.55 5.37
N THR A 166 -14.11 9.82 5.62
CA THR A 166 -12.71 10.29 5.64
C THR A 166 -11.90 9.66 6.78
N GLU A 167 -12.52 9.45 7.95
CA GLU A 167 -11.91 8.76 9.08
C GLU A 167 -11.61 7.27 8.79
N MET A 168 -12.46 6.59 8.02
CA MET A 168 -12.22 5.22 7.54
C MET A 168 -11.12 5.15 6.50
N ILE A 169 -11.04 6.13 5.58
CA ILE A 169 -9.98 6.21 4.56
C ILE A 169 -8.62 6.45 5.21
N GLN A 170 -8.52 7.46 6.08
CA GLN A 170 -7.27 7.78 6.76
C GLN A 170 -6.83 6.65 7.70
N GLY A 171 -7.81 6.01 8.34
CA GLY A 171 -7.60 4.97 9.36
C GLY A 171 -6.81 5.52 10.54
N LYS A 172 -7.44 6.30 11.42
CA LYS A 172 -6.78 6.72 12.67
C LYS A 172 -6.59 5.50 13.59
N PRO A 173 -5.47 5.36 14.32
CA PRO A 173 -5.31 4.25 15.24
C PRO A 173 -6.29 4.38 16.40
N LEU A 174 -7.13 3.36 16.60
CA LEU A 174 -7.88 3.17 17.84
C LEU A 174 -6.87 2.89 18.96
N ILE A 175 -6.52 3.92 19.75
CA ILE A 175 -5.67 3.72 20.93
C ILE A 175 -6.45 2.82 21.90
N GLU A 176 -5.96 1.62 22.11
CA GLU A 176 -6.47 0.73 23.15
C GLU A 176 -6.10 1.31 24.53
N ALA A 177 -7.00 1.18 25.50
CA ALA A 177 -6.73 1.52 26.89
C ALA A 177 -5.67 0.56 27.45
N GLN A 178 -4.39 0.86 27.23
CA GLN A 178 -3.31 0.13 27.88
C GLN A 178 -3.24 0.57 29.36
N ASP A 179 -3.40 -0.41 30.24
CA ASP A 179 -3.15 -0.40 31.68
C ASP A 179 -3.76 0.73 32.53
N LYS A 180 -4.79 0.36 33.31
CA LYS A 180 -5.36 1.13 34.43
C LYS A 180 -4.41 1.25 35.64
N THR A 181 -3.12 1.48 35.43
CA THR A 181 -2.15 1.72 36.51
C THR A 181 -1.80 3.20 36.71
N SER A 182 -2.31 4.11 35.87
CA SER A 182 -2.27 5.55 36.13
C SER A 182 -3.67 6.13 36.16
N VAL A 183 -4.08 6.60 37.35
CA VAL A 183 -5.31 7.34 37.61
C VAL A 183 -5.25 8.65 36.82
N SER A 184 -5.93 8.70 35.66
CA SER A 184 -6.54 9.90 35.04
C SER A 184 -6.72 9.67 33.53
N SER A 185 -7.97 9.70 33.06
CA SER A 185 -8.46 9.61 31.67
C SER A 185 -8.48 8.22 31.02
N SER A 186 -9.68 7.65 30.89
CA SER A 186 -9.99 6.64 29.88
C SER A 186 -9.58 7.18 28.49
N PRO A 187 -8.99 6.38 27.57
CA PRO A 187 -8.71 6.88 26.23
C PRO A 187 -10.03 7.30 25.58
N GLN A 188 -10.09 8.58 25.23
CA GLN A 188 -11.27 9.19 24.65
C GLN A 188 -11.49 8.64 23.24
N TRP A 189 -12.75 8.35 22.90
CA TRP A 189 -13.17 7.98 21.56
C TRP A 189 -12.68 9.04 20.54
N PRO A 190 -11.81 8.69 19.58
CA PRO A 190 -11.09 9.66 18.76
C PRO A 190 -11.83 10.09 17.49
N TYR A 191 -13.02 9.53 17.24
CA TYR A 191 -13.78 9.73 16.02
C TYR A 191 -15.04 10.56 16.25
N GLU A 192 -15.46 11.25 15.20
CA GLU A 192 -16.63 12.12 15.19
C GLU A 192 -17.70 11.61 14.21
N GLY A 193 -17.32 10.79 13.21
CA GLY A 193 -18.24 10.29 12.20
C GLY A 193 -19.30 9.34 12.74
N ARG A 194 -18.90 8.45 13.67
CA ARG A 194 -19.77 7.53 14.40
C ARG A 194 -19.37 7.46 15.87
N THR A 195 -20.30 6.99 16.69
CA THR A 195 -20.07 6.73 18.11
C THR A 195 -19.33 5.41 18.34
N GLU A 196 -18.78 5.23 19.55
CA GLU A 196 -18.02 4.03 19.92
C GLU A 196 -18.82 2.72 19.81
N GLU A 197 -20.16 2.79 19.85
CA GLU A 197 -21.04 1.63 19.62
C GLU A 197 -20.88 1.01 18.22
N LYS A 198 -20.43 1.80 17.23
CA LYS A 198 -20.16 1.35 15.85
C LYS A 198 -18.67 1.27 15.54
N SER A 199 -17.83 1.14 16.56
CA SER A 199 -16.36 1.13 16.43
C SER A 199 -15.81 0.10 15.45
N PHE A 200 -16.40 -1.10 15.41
CA PHE A 200 -16.05 -2.17 14.49
C PHE A 200 -16.15 -1.80 13.00
N LEU A 201 -16.95 -0.78 12.61
CA LEU A 201 -17.04 -0.36 11.20
C LEU A 201 -15.72 0.25 10.70
N TYR A 202 -14.96 0.91 11.57
CA TYR A 202 -13.64 1.46 11.25
C TYR A 202 -12.58 0.39 10.98
N GLU A 203 -12.88 -0.89 11.25
CA GLU A 203 -11.99 -2.02 10.99
C GLU A 203 -12.19 -2.64 9.60
N ILE A 204 -13.17 -2.16 8.82
CA ILE A 204 -13.53 -2.75 7.52
C ILE A 204 -12.58 -2.31 6.40
N VAL A 205 -12.38 -1.00 6.24
CA VAL A 205 -11.68 -0.41 5.08
C VAL A 205 -10.16 -0.28 5.32
N ALA A 206 -9.76 0.40 6.39
CA ALA A 206 -8.34 0.60 6.73
C ALA A 206 -8.07 0.28 8.20
N ASN A 207 -7.81 -0.99 8.49
CA ASN A 207 -7.66 -1.48 9.86
C ASN A 207 -6.25 -1.23 10.39
N LYS A 208 -6.02 -0.10 11.06
CA LYS A 208 -4.69 0.18 11.65
C LYS A 208 -4.39 -0.58 12.94
N LEU A 209 -5.36 -1.30 13.52
CA LEU A 209 -5.11 -2.10 14.73
C LEU A 209 -4.25 -3.33 14.42
N ASN A 210 -4.62 -4.07 13.37
CA ASN A 210 -3.96 -5.34 13.02
C ASN A 210 -3.73 -5.54 11.51
N GLY A 211 -4.23 -4.65 10.66
CA GLY A 211 -4.08 -4.74 9.21
C GLY A 211 -4.88 -5.86 8.56
N ILE A 212 -5.99 -6.29 9.16
CA ILE A 212 -6.97 -7.20 8.54
C ILE A 212 -8.16 -6.35 8.07
N ASP A 213 -8.22 -6.09 6.78
CA ASP A 213 -9.22 -5.23 6.13
C ASP A 213 -9.51 -5.70 4.70
N VAL A 214 -10.57 -5.17 4.10
CA VAL A 214 -11.07 -5.60 2.78
C VAL A 214 -10.20 -5.12 1.62
N ASP A 215 -9.40 -4.07 1.81
CA ASP A 215 -8.31 -3.66 0.90
C ASP A 215 -7.40 -4.86 0.58
N LYS A 216 -6.88 -5.51 1.62
CA LYS A 216 -6.02 -6.69 1.49
C LYS A 216 -6.72 -7.88 0.86
N PHE A 217 -8.00 -8.04 1.14
CA PHE A 217 -8.76 -9.16 0.62
C PHE A 217 -8.88 -9.08 -0.91
N ASP A 218 -9.11 -7.88 -1.44
CA ASP A 218 -9.14 -7.65 -2.89
C ASP A 218 -7.75 -7.81 -3.51
N TYR A 219 -6.75 -7.05 -3.06
CA TYR A 219 -5.47 -7.04 -3.78
C TYR A 219 -4.75 -8.40 -3.68
N PHE A 220 -4.92 -9.19 -2.61
CA PHE A 220 -4.37 -10.55 -2.60
C PHE A 220 -4.97 -11.42 -3.70
N ALA A 221 -6.29 -11.34 -3.91
CA ALA A 221 -6.96 -12.14 -4.92
C ALA A 221 -6.63 -11.61 -6.34
N ARG A 222 -6.70 -10.29 -6.52
CA ARG A 222 -6.48 -9.61 -7.80
C ARG A 222 -5.04 -9.69 -8.26
N ASP A 223 -4.08 -9.35 -7.40
CA ASP A 223 -2.68 -9.38 -7.77
C ASP A 223 -2.21 -10.81 -7.98
N ALA A 224 -2.63 -11.77 -7.16
CA ALA A 224 -2.30 -13.17 -7.40
C ALA A 224 -2.82 -13.65 -8.76
N HIS A 225 -4.04 -13.29 -9.14
CA HIS A 225 -4.60 -13.61 -10.46
C HIS A 225 -3.73 -13.04 -11.59
N HIS A 226 -3.47 -11.73 -11.58
CA HIS A 226 -2.72 -11.03 -12.64
C HIS A 226 -1.23 -11.43 -12.69
N LEU A 227 -0.64 -11.83 -11.55
CA LEU A 227 0.74 -12.30 -11.46
C LEU A 227 0.89 -13.80 -11.80
N GLY A 228 -0.20 -14.54 -12.00
CA GLY A 228 -0.17 -16.00 -12.17
C GLY A 228 0.29 -16.74 -10.91
N MET A 229 0.01 -16.16 -9.74
CA MET A 229 0.30 -16.73 -8.43
C MET A 229 -0.98 -17.29 -7.79
N GLN A 230 -0.83 -18.26 -6.89
CA GLN A 230 -1.95 -18.73 -6.08
C GLN A 230 -2.08 -17.87 -4.83
N SER A 231 -3.30 -17.39 -4.54
CA SER A 231 -3.67 -16.84 -3.24
C SER A 231 -4.23 -17.96 -2.38
N ASN A 232 -3.68 -18.14 -1.18
CA ASN A 232 -4.12 -19.16 -0.24
C ASN A 232 -5.14 -18.62 0.78
N PHE A 233 -5.47 -17.33 0.71
CA PHE A 233 -6.40 -16.70 1.64
C PHE A 233 -7.83 -16.68 1.07
N ASP A 234 -8.76 -17.29 1.82
CA ASP A 234 -10.19 -17.30 1.48
C ASP A 234 -10.94 -16.21 2.28
N HIS A 235 -11.08 -15.04 1.66
CA HIS A 235 -11.78 -13.90 2.25
C HIS A 235 -13.28 -14.15 2.42
N LYS A 236 -13.91 -14.94 1.52
CA LYS A 236 -15.35 -15.26 1.61
C LYS A 236 -15.64 -16.05 2.88
N ARG A 237 -14.77 -17.01 3.19
CA ARG A 237 -14.85 -17.78 4.44
C ARG A 237 -14.65 -16.88 5.67
N PHE A 238 -13.71 -15.93 5.62
CA PHE A 238 -13.52 -14.97 6.70
C PHE A 238 -14.79 -14.14 6.93
N ILE A 239 -15.34 -13.51 5.89
CA ILE A 239 -16.57 -12.70 5.94
C ILE A 239 -17.73 -13.52 6.49
N MET A 240 -17.88 -14.78 6.05
CA MET A 240 -18.96 -15.65 6.50
C MET A 240 -18.94 -15.90 8.02
N LEU A 241 -17.73 -15.99 8.61
CA LEU A 241 -17.50 -16.37 10.00
C LEU A 241 -17.22 -15.20 10.94
N ALA A 242 -17.07 -13.98 10.40
CA ALA A 242 -16.91 -12.77 11.19
C ALA A 242 -18.15 -12.49 12.08
N ARG A 243 -17.92 -11.89 13.24
CA ARG A 243 -18.92 -11.44 14.23
C ARG A 243 -18.40 -10.18 14.91
N VAL A 244 -19.29 -9.32 15.41
CA VAL A 244 -18.86 -8.29 16.37
C VAL A 244 -18.92 -8.87 17.77
N CYS A 245 -17.89 -8.60 18.57
CA CYS A 245 -17.86 -8.95 19.98
C CYS A 245 -17.34 -7.77 20.80
N GLU A 246 -17.75 -7.69 22.05
CA GLU A 246 -17.19 -6.72 22.99
C GLU A 246 -15.85 -7.23 23.53
N VAL A 247 -14.79 -6.46 23.29
CA VAL A 247 -13.43 -6.70 23.78
C VAL A 247 -12.97 -5.45 24.49
N ASN A 248 -12.60 -5.57 25.77
CA ASN A 248 -12.14 -4.44 26.59
C ASN A 248 -13.12 -3.24 26.64
N GLY A 249 -14.43 -3.49 26.55
CA GLY A 249 -15.47 -2.47 26.60
C GLY A 249 -15.76 -1.78 25.26
N ARG A 250 -15.18 -2.25 24.15
CA ARG A 250 -15.41 -1.77 22.79
C ARG A 250 -15.83 -2.90 21.87
N LYS A 251 -16.63 -2.60 20.84
CA LYS A 251 -17.07 -3.58 19.84
C LYS A 251 -16.03 -3.73 18.72
N HIS A 252 -15.60 -4.95 18.46
CA HIS A 252 -14.55 -5.28 17.48
C HIS A 252 -15.00 -6.40 16.55
N ILE A 253 -14.49 -6.40 15.31
CA ILE A 253 -14.65 -7.53 14.39
C ILE A 253 -13.81 -8.70 14.90
N CYS A 254 -14.48 -9.78 15.27
CA CYS A 254 -13.87 -11.00 15.76
C CYS A 254 -13.99 -12.12 14.73
N SER A 255 -12.89 -12.81 14.49
CA SER A 255 -12.85 -14.04 13.71
C SER A 255 -13.11 -15.25 14.60
N ARG A 256 -13.62 -16.32 14.01
CA ARG A 256 -13.82 -17.58 14.72
C ARG A 256 -12.48 -18.25 15.03
N ASP A 257 -12.35 -18.82 16.22
CA ASP A 257 -11.16 -19.53 16.73
C ASP A 257 -10.44 -20.43 15.70
N LYS A 258 -11.18 -21.24 14.97
CA LYS A 258 -10.65 -22.17 13.94
C LYS A 258 -10.08 -21.48 12.70
N GLU A 259 -10.32 -20.18 12.51
CA GLU A 259 -9.81 -19.39 11.37
C GLU A 259 -8.42 -18.82 11.61
N VAL A 260 -7.84 -19.01 12.80
CA VAL A 260 -6.49 -18.52 13.13
C VAL A 260 -5.43 -18.97 12.11
N GLY A 261 -5.53 -20.21 11.60
CA GLY A 261 -4.65 -20.73 10.56
C GLY A 261 -4.78 -19.93 9.26
N ASN A 262 -6.01 -19.63 8.84
CA ASN A 262 -6.29 -18.85 7.63
C ASN A 262 -5.74 -17.41 7.75
N LEU A 263 -5.76 -16.83 8.96
CA LEU A 263 -5.14 -15.51 9.21
C LEU A 263 -3.61 -15.57 9.10
N TYR A 264 -2.96 -16.64 9.57
CA TYR A 264 -1.52 -16.83 9.31
C TYR A 264 -1.23 -17.00 7.82
N ASP A 265 -2.07 -17.74 7.10
CA ASP A 265 -1.95 -17.92 5.65
C ASP A 265 -2.17 -16.60 4.88
N MET A 266 -3.01 -15.70 5.41
CA MET A 266 -3.18 -14.34 4.90
C MET A 266 -1.87 -13.56 4.93
N PHE A 267 -1.22 -13.46 6.09
CA PHE A 267 0.06 -12.75 6.23
C PHE A 267 1.20 -13.47 5.50
N HIS A 268 1.15 -14.79 5.39
CA HIS A 268 2.07 -15.56 4.55
C HIS A 268 1.91 -15.21 3.06
N THR A 269 0.67 -15.14 2.57
CA THR A 269 0.34 -14.76 1.19
C THR A 269 0.84 -13.34 0.91
N ARG A 270 0.59 -12.40 1.81
CA ARG A 270 1.13 -11.03 1.75
C ARG A 270 2.65 -11.04 1.59
N ASN A 271 3.36 -11.74 2.47
CA ASN A 271 4.82 -11.83 2.41
C ASN A 271 5.32 -12.45 1.09
N CYS A 272 4.61 -13.46 0.56
CA CYS A 272 4.92 -14.06 -0.73
C CYS A 272 4.76 -13.08 -1.89
N LEU A 273 3.67 -12.32 -1.94
CA LEU A 273 3.44 -11.26 -2.95
C LEU A 273 4.52 -10.17 -2.86
N HIS A 274 4.83 -9.69 -1.65
CA HIS A 274 5.89 -8.71 -1.44
C HIS A 274 7.25 -9.22 -1.93
N ARG A 275 7.66 -10.43 -1.55
CA ARG A 275 8.98 -10.96 -1.92
C ARG A 275 9.10 -11.27 -3.42
N ARG A 276 8.05 -11.81 -4.03
CA ARG A 276 8.10 -12.28 -5.43
C ARG A 276 7.80 -11.16 -6.41
N ALA A 277 6.80 -10.32 -6.13
CA ALA A 277 6.33 -9.30 -7.06
C ALA A 277 6.71 -7.89 -6.61
N TYR A 278 6.13 -7.37 -5.52
CA TYR A 278 6.25 -5.94 -5.21
C TYR A 278 7.69 -5.48 -4.97
N GLN A 279 8.46 -6.29 -4.26
CA GLN A 279 9.87 -6.04 -3.97
C GLN A 279 10.80 -6.82 -4.91
N HIS A 280 10.33 -7.26 -6.07
CA HIS A 280 11.18 -7.91 -7.05
C HIS A 280 12.35 -7.00 -7.43
N LYS A 281 13.58 -7.54 -7.43
CA LYS A 281 14.82 -6.76 -7.67
C LYS A 281 14.76 -5.91 -8.94
N THR A 282 14.24 -6.47 -10.03
CA THR A 282 14.12 -5.76 -11.30
C THR A 282 12.99 -4.73 -11.28
N ASN A 283 11.95 -4.97 -10.49
CA ASN A 283 10.88 -3.98 -10.35
C ASN A 283 11.37 -2.76 -9.57
N LYS A 284 12.02 -3.00 -8.41
CA LYS A 284 12.58 -1.93 -7.58
C LYS A 284 13.59 -1.06 -8.31
N ILE A 285 14.41 -1.64 -9.19
CA ILE A 285 15.36 -0.82 -9.95
C ILE A 285 14.68 0.03 -11.02
N ILE A 286 13.59 -0.45 -11.61
CA ILE A 286 12.79 0.33 -12.57
C ILE A 286 12.10 1.49 -11.84
N GLU A 287 11.48 1.24 -10.68
CA GLU A 287 10.89 2.31 -9.87
C GLU A 287 11.92 3.38 -9.50
N ILE A 288 13.14 2.98 -9.12
CA ILE A 288 14.24 3.92 -8.85
C ILE A 288 14.60 4.73 -10.10
N MET A 289 14.69 4.09 -11.28
CA MET A 289 15.01 4.79 -12.52
C MET A 289 13.89 5.75 -12.95
N ILE A 290 12.61 5.38 -12.81
CA ILE A 290 11.48 6.27 -13.08
C ILE A 290 11.49 7.45 -12.12
N SER A 291 11.71 7.21 -10.82
CA SER A 291 11.85 8.28 -9.83
C SER A 291 13.01 9.24 -10.17
N GLU A 292 14.15 8.73 -10.64
CA GLU A 292 15.27 9.57 -11.10
C GLU A 292 14.88 10.41 -12.33
N ALA A 293 14.15 9.83 -13.28
CA ALA A 293 13.65 10.57 -14.44
C ALA A 293 12.65 11.66 -14.04
N PHE A 294 11.76 11.39 -13.09
CA PHE A 294 10.80 12.36 -12.59
C PHE A 294 11.49 13.52 -11.88
N LEU A 295 12.53 13.25 -11.09
CA LEU A 295 13.32 14.31 -10.44
C LEU A 295 14.02 15.21 -11.46
N GLU A 296 14.57 14.65 -12.54
CA GLU A 296 15.17 15.45 -13.62
C GLU A 296 14.12 16.20 -14.45
N ALA A 297 12.86 15.76 -14.44
CA ALA A 297 11.76 16.40 -15.16
C ALA A 297 10.93 17.38 -14.32
N ASP A 298 11.10 17.39 -13.00
CA ASP A 298 10.21 18.05 -12.03
C ASP A 298 10.04 19.55 -12.33
N GLU A 299 11.14 20.26 -12.61
CA GLU A 299 11.11 21.70 -12.88
C GLU A 299 10.59 22.06 -14.28
N HIS A 300 10.39 21.08 -15.15
CA HIS A 300 10.12 21.28 -16.57
C HIS A 300 8.73 20.78 -16.98
N ILE A 301 8.08 20.01 -16.11
CA ILE A 301 6.70 19.57 -16.30
C ILE A 301 5.80 20.49 -15.50
N GLU A 302 4.99 21.24 -16.24
CA GLU A 302 3.92 22.05 -15.67
C GLU A 302 2.59 21.32 -15.77
N ILE A 303 1.85 21.35 -14.66
CA ILE A 303 0.48 20.86 -14.52
C ILE A 303 -0.37 22.05 -14.08
N GLU A 304 -1.47 22.28 -14.79
CA GLU A 304 -2.39 23.37 -14.48
C GLU A 304 -3.32 22.95 -13.35
N GLY A 305 -3.27 23.69 -12.24
CA GLY A 305 -4.21 23.56 -11.12
C GLY A 305 -5.17 24.72 -11.04
N SER A 306 -5.85 24.82 -9.90
CA SER A 306 -6.90 25.81 -9.69
C SER A 306 -6.40 27.26 -9.81
N GLY A 307 -7.27 28.09 -10.38
CA GLY A 307 -6.96 29.50 -10.70
C GLY A 307 -5.91 29.67 -11.81
N GLY A 308 -5.64 28.64 -12.61
CA GLY A 308 -4.65 28.67 -13.70
C GLY A 308 -3.20 28.60 -13.21
N LYS A 309 -2.97 28.24 -11.93
CA LYS A 309 -1.63 28.10 -11.38
C LYS A 309 -0.91 26.91 -12.03
N ARG A 310 0.28 27.13 -12.55
CA ARG A 310 1.17 26.07 -13.06
C ARG A 310 1.99 25.52 -11.89
N LEU A 311 1.91 24.20 -11.67
CA LEU A 311 2.59 23.48 -10.60
C LEU A 311 3.54 22.44 -11.19
N LYS A 312 4.65 22.19 -10.48
CA LYS A 312 5.61 21.12 -10.80
C LYS A 312 5.03 19.74 -10.46
N LEU A 313 5.72 18.67 -10.84
CA LEU A 313 5.30 17.30 -10.46
C LEU A 313 5.21 17.13 -8.94
N SER A 314 6.22 17.59 -8.22
CA SER A 314 6.31 17.51 -6.75
C SER A 314 5.30 18.40 -6.01
N GLU A 315 4.87 19.50 -6.64
CA GLU A 315 3.94 20.48 -6.06
C GLU A 315 2.47 20.16 -6.37
N ALA A 316 2.21 19.31 -7.37
CA ALA A 316 0.84 18.96 -7.78
C ALA A 316 0.03 18.30 -6.66
N LYS A 317 0.70 17.62 -5.72
CA LYS A 317 0.06 17.01 -4.53
C LYS A 317 -0.64 18.03 -3.62
N ASP A 318 -0.27 19.31 -3.71
CA ASP A 318 -0.82 20.38 -2.87
C ASP A 318 -2.05 21.07 -3.50
N ASN A 319 -2.48 20.60 -4.68
CA ASN A 319 -3.63 21.14 -5.41
C ASN A 319 -4.41 20.02 -6.09
N MET A 320 -5.57 19.65 -5.56
CA MET A 320 -6.30 18.47 -6.03
C MET A 320 -6.76 18.57 -7.50
N GLU A 321 -6.97 19.78 -8.05
CA GLU A 321 -7.28 19.94 -9.47
C GLU A 321 -6.08 19.61 -10.37
N ALA A 322 -4.87 20.02 -9.97
CA ALA A 322 -3.64 19.60 -10.63
C ALA A 322 -3.37 18.11 -10.40
N TYR A 323 -3.57 17.63 -9.17
CA TYR A 323 -3.34 16.25 -8.78
C TYR A 323 -4.21 15.28 -9.60
N THR A 324 -5.47 15.64 -9.88
CA THR A 324 -6.37 14.88 -10.77
C THR A 324 -5.81 14.68 -12.19
N LYS A 325 -4.89 15.54 -12.63
CA LYS A 325 -4.25 15.45 -13.96
C LYS A 325 -2.91 14.70 -13.91
N LEU A 326 -2.43 14.32 -12.71
CA LEU A 326 -1.14 13.68 -12.47
C LEU A 326 -1.26 12.15 -12.43
N THR A 327 -1.11 11.50 -13.58
CA THR A 327 -1.24 10.04 -13.73
C THR A 327 0.01 9.40 -14.34
N ASP A 328 -0.01 8.09 -14.64
CA ASP A 328 1.11 7.39 -15.27
C ASP A 328 1.48 7.99 -16.65
N GLN A 329 0.58 8.78 -17.25
CA GLN A 329 0.82 9.54 -18.49
C GLN A 329 2.06 10.45 -18.43
N VAL A 330 2.52 10.86 -17.23
CA VAL A 330 3.77 11.60 -17.06
C VAL A 330 4.96 10.86 -17.68
N PHE A 331 4.98 9.53 -17.60
CA PHE A 331 6.02 8.71 -18.22
C PHE A 331 6.06 8.89 -19.74
N GLU A 332 4.90 8.78 -20.40
CA GLU A 332 4.77 8.97 -21.84
C GLU A 332 5.03 10.42 -22.25
N ARG A 333 4.60 11.40 -21.44
CA ARG A 333 4.87 12.83 -21.68
C ARG A 333 6.36 13.15 -21.74
N ILE A 334 7.17 12.53 -20.88
CA ILE A 334 8.63 12.67 -20.88
C ILE A 334 9.26 11.96 -22.10
N LEU A 335 8.76 10.77 -22.45
CA LEU A 335 9.27 10.00 -23.58
C LEU A 335 8.88 10.56 -24.95
N HIS A 336 7.77 11.29 -25.03
CA HIS A 336 7.17 11.68 -26.29
C HIS A 336 8.16 12.49 -27.16
N PRO A 337 8.35 12.16 -28.46
CA PRO A 337 9.37 12.80 -29.30
C PRO A 337 9.22 14.32 -29.42
N TRP A 338 7.98 14.82 -29.36
CA TRP A 338 7.67 16.26 -29.45
C TRP A 338 8.01 17.02 -28.17
N SER A 339 8.35 16.32 -27.08
CA SER A 339 8.90 16.92 -25.85
C SER A 339 10.35 17.38 -26.01
N SER A 340 10.88 17.50 -27.25
CA SER A 340 12.27 17.81 -27.68
C SER A 340 12.95 19.05 -27.04
N SER A 341 12.35 19.63 -26.00
CA SER A 341 13.02 20.51 -25.06
C SER A 341 14.33 19.86 -24.58
N ALA A 342 15.41 20.65 -24.62
CA ALA A 342 16.73 20.22 -24.17
C ALA A 342 16.75 19.93 -22.67
N GLU A 343 15.78 20.49 -21.96
CA GLU A 343 15.54 20.41 -20.53
C GLU A 343 15.14 18.98 -20.10
N LEU A 344 14.27 18.30 -20.87
CA LEU A 344 13.81 16.94 -20.56
C LEU A 344 14.74 15.83 -21.06
N GLU A 345 15.83 16.17 -21.74
CA GLU A 345 16.72 15.20 -22.40
C GLU A 345 17.33 14.18 -21.42
N LYS A 346 17.68 14.60 -20.20
CA LYS A 346 18.22 13.69 -19.18
C LYS A 346 17.18 12.70 -18.70
N ALA A 347 15.98 13.19 -18.36
CA ALA A 347 14.85 12.36 -17.93
C ALA A 347 14.48 11.36 -19.04
N ARG A 348 14.36 11.83 -20.28
CA ARG A 348 14.07 11.01 -21.45
C ARG A 348 15.07 9.88 -21.64
N LYS A 349 16.38 10.17 -21.58
CA LYS A 349 17.43 9.15 -21.68
C LYS A 349 17.33 8.07 -20.60
N ILE A 350 16.89 8.42 -19.39
CA ILE A 350 16.67 7.43 -18.33
C ILE A 350 15.49 6.52 -18.68
N LEU A 351 14.37 7.09 -19.14
CA LEU A 351 13.19 6.31 -19.52
C LEU A 351 13.43 5.45 -20.78
N GLU A 352 14.15 5.96 -21.78
CA GLU A 352 14.57 5.20 -22.97
C GLU A 352 15.39 3.96 -22.59
N ARG A 353 16.23 4.07 -21.55
CA ARG A 353 16.95 2.92 -21.01
C ARG A 353 16.02 1.88 -20.40
N ILE A 354 14.92 2.28 -19.78
CA ILE A 354 13.90 1.35 -19.25
C ILE A 354 13.24 0.60 -20.41
N VAL A 355 12.77 1.34 -21.42
CA VAL A 355 12.10 0.79 -22.61
C VAL A 355 13.02 -0.16 -23.40
N SER A 356 14.30 0.21 -23.57
CA SER A 356 15.32 -0.62 -24.24
C SER A 356 15.94 -1.71 -23.34
N ARG A 357 15.43 -1.87 -22.11
CA ARG A 357 15.90 -2.82 -21.09
C ARG A 357 17.38 -2.67 -20.68
N ASN A 358 17.96 -1.50 -20.89
CA ASN A 358 19.28 -1.10 -20.40
C ASN A 358 19.23 -0.58 -18.94
N LEU A 359 18.79 -1.45 -18.03
CA LEU A 359 18.59 -1.14 -16.61
C LEU A 359 19.90 -1.05 -15.83
N TYR A 360 19.86 -0.50 -14.61
CA TYR A 360 20.99 -0.58 -13.68
C TYR A 360 21.23 -2.05 -13.25
N MET A 361 22.51 -2.42 -13.12
CA MET A 361 22.92 -3.79 -12.89
C MET A 361 22.73 -4.20 -11.44
N PHE A 362 22.01 -5.28 -11.18
CA PHE A 362 21.90 -5.86 -9.85
C PHE A 362 23.24 -6.48 -9.40
N VAL A 363 23.77 -6.01 -8.28
CA VAL A 363 25.05 -6.44 -7.70
C VAL A 363 24.82 -7.64 -6.78
N GLY A 364 23.89 -7.53 -5.84
CA GLY A 364 23.55 -8.58 -4.88
C GLY A 364 22.52 -8.14 -3.83
N GLU A 365 22.11 -9.11 -3.00
CA GLU A 365 21.17 -8.92 -1.89
C GLU A 365 21.74 -9.49 -0.59
N THR A 366 21.53 -8.80 0.54
CA THR A 366 21.85 -9.28 1.89
C THR A 366 20.74 -8.93 2.88
N LYS A 367 20.71 -9.61 4.03
CA LYS A 367 19.85 -9.33 5.18
C LYS A 367 20.64 -8.75 6.34
N VAL A 368 20.00 -7.86 7.09
CA VAL A 368 20.53 -7.34 8.36
C VAL A 368 20.36 -8.40 9.45
N CYS A 369 21.44 -8.74 10.15
CA CYS A 369 21.40 -9.70 11.26
C CYS A 369 20.57 -9.18 12.44
N SER A 370 19.79 -10.07 13.07
CA SER A 370 18.82 -9.75 14.13
C SER A 370 19.43 -9.08 15.37
N LYS A 371 20.73 -9.29 15.66
CA LYS A 371 21.44 -8.61 16.76
C LYS A 371 21.49 -7.08 16.58
N VAL A 372 21.50 -6.58 15.35
CA VAL A 372 21.53 -5.13 15.03
C VAL A 372 20.12 -4.53 15.03
N LEU A 373 19.09 -5.33 14.78
CA LEU A 373 17.68 -4.90 14.81
C LEU A 373 17.16 -4.69 16.24
N MET A 374 17.75 -5.35 17.25
CA MET A 374 17.33 -5.21 18.66
C MET A 374 17.55 -3.79 19.24
N SER A 375 18.38 -2.94 18.62
CA SER A 375 18.50 -1.53 19.03
C SER A 375 17.42 -0.61 18.45
N LEU A 376 16.49 -1.15 17.66
CA LEU A 376 15.40 -0.42 17.00
C LEU A 376 14.09 -1.22 17.07
N GLN A 377 13.54 -1.42 18.27
CA GLN A 377 12.08 -1.42 18.57
C GLN A 377 11.75 -2.08 19.92
N PRO A 378 10.98 -1.40 20.78
CA PRO A 378 10.20 -2.06 21.83
C PRO A 378 8.68 -1.74 21.71
N TRP A 379 7.96 -2.17 20.66
CA TRP A 379 6.49 -1.88 20.55
C TRP A 379 5.66 -2.88 19.73
N LEU A 380 5.82 -4.20 19.90
CA LEU A 380 4.99 -5.17 19.14
C LEU A 380 4.40 -6.34 19.93
N HIS A 381 4.36 -6.26 21.27
CA HIS A 381 3.97 -7.42 22.08
C HIS A 381 2.66 -7.33 22.89
N HIS A 382 1.81 -6.31 22.74
CA HIS A 382 0.68 -6.14 23.68
C HIS A 382 -0.75 -6.16 23.14
N ASN A 383 -1.04 -6.20 21.84
CA ASN A 383 -2.43 -5.98 21.36
C ASN A 383 -3.13 -7.20 20.73
N LEU A 384 -2.77 -8.43 21.13
CA LEU A 384 -3.48 -9.63 20.65
C LEU A 384 -3.86 -10.53 21.83
N SER A 385 -5.10 -10.44 22.28
CA SER A 385 -5.67 -11.34 23.29
C SER A 385 -6.15 -12.62 22.60
N PHE A 386 -5.31 -13.66 22.57
CA PHE A 386 -5.71 -14.99 22.12
C PHE A 386 -5.34 -16.07 23.15
N PHE A 387 -6.26 -16.99 23.40
CA PHE A 387 -5.97 -18.27 24.07
C PHE A 387 -5.47 -19.27 23.03
N PHE A 388 -4.17 -19.53 22.89
CA PHE A 388 -3.69 -20.68 22.09
C PHE A 388 -2.34 -21.31 22.48
N GLN A 389 -2.26 -22.59 22.10
CA GLN A 389 -1.07 -23.44 21.99
C GLN A 389 -0.37 -23.18 20.64
N LYS A 390 0.85 -22.64 20.67
CA LYS A 390 1.63 -22.20 19.49
C LYS A 390 2.07 -23.40 18.63
N SER A 391 1.78 -23.41 17.32
CA SER A 391 2.37 -24.38 16.38
C SER A 391 3.88 -24.13 16.26
N LYS A 392 4.68 -25.20 16.28
CA LYS A 392 6.15 -25.12 16.21
C LYS A 392 6.69 -24.66 14.84
N LEU A 393 5.84 -24.58 13.82
CA LEU A 393 6.23 -24.24 12.44
C LEU A 393 5.93 -22.79 12.04
N LEU A 394 5.39 -21.98 12.96
CA LEU A 394 5.14 -20.56 12.71
C LEU A 394 6.44 -19.73 12.74
N PRO A 395 6.49 -18.59 12.03
CA PRO A 395 7.65 -17.71 12.05
C PRO A 395 8.05 -17.30 13.47
N THR A 396 9.35 -17.31 13.76
CA THR A 396 9.92 -16.81 15.02
C THR A 396 10.08 -15.29 15.03
N THR A 397 10.14 -14.67 13.85
CA THR A 397 10.30 -13.22 13.65
C THR A 397 9.31 -12.73 12.59
N PHE A 398 8.69 -11.58 12.82
CA PHE A 398 7.69 -10.98 11.92
C PHE A 398 8.20 -9.78 11.11
N SER A 399 9.47 -9.42 11.28
CA SER A 399 10.12 -8.36 10.51
C SER A 399 11.53 -8.77 10.08
N GLU A 400 11.91 -8.37 8.88
CA GLU A 400 13.27 -8.51 8.34
C GLU A 400 13.61 -7.28 7.48
N LYS A 401 14.90 -6.98 7.35
CA LYS A 401 15.38 -5.93 6.44
C LYS A 401 16.29 -6.54 5.38
N ILE A 402 15.97 -6.26 4.13
CA ILE A 402 16.69 -6.73 2.95
C ILE A 402 17.35 -5.52 2.28
N ILE A 403 18.65 -5.63 2.02
CA ILE A 403 19.46 -4.61 1.34
C ILE A 403 19.79 -5.14 -0.04
N ARG A 404 19.45 -4.36 -1.08
CA ARG A 404 19.79 -4.65 -2.48
C ARG A 404 20.71 -3.56 -3.03
N VAL A 405 21.75 -3.98 -3.73
CA VAL A 405 22.71 -3.05 -4.33
C VAL A 405 22.65 -3.14 -5.85
N TYR A 406 22.67 -1.98 -6.50
CA TYR A 406 22.63 -1.84 -7.95
C TYR A 406 23.75 -0.91 -8.42
N CYS A 407 24.22 -1.09 -9.66
CA CYS A 407 25.28 -0.29 -10.26
C CYS A 407 24.77 0.41 -11.55
N LYS A 408 24.88 1.74 -11.62
CA LYS A 408 24.34 2.56 -12.72
C LYS A 408 25.13 2.46 -14.04
N ASN A 409 26.45 2.23 -13.95
CA ASN A 409 27.35 2.34 -15.10
C ASN A 409 28.48 1.29 -15.10
N PRO A 410 28.42 0.29 -15.99
CA PRO A 410 29.47 -0.73 -16.10
C PRO A 410 30.73 -0.25 -16.83
N LYS A 411 30.75 0.95 -17.43
CA LYS A 411 31.90 1.42 -18.23
C LYS A 411 33.19 1.62 -17.41
N ASN A 412 33.06 1.94 -16.13
CA ASN A 412 34.21 2.25 -15.25
C ASN A 412 34.48 1.17 -14.19
N ILE A 413 33.49 0.31 -13.90
CA ILE A 413 33.58 -0.72 -12.86
C ILE A 413 32.95 -1.99 -13.41
N THR A 414 33.72 -3.07 -13.46
CA THR A 414 33.18 -4.37 -13.85
C THR A 414 32.21 -4.89 -12.78
N LEU A 415 31.19 -5.65 -13.19
CA LEU A 415 30.26 -6.28 -12.25
C LEU A 415 30.97 -7.14 -11.19
N LYS A 416 32.11 -7.74 -11.56
CA LYS A 416 32.96 -8.51 -10.65
C LYS A 416 33.51 -7.63 -9.52
N GLN A 417 34.10 -6.49 -9.85
CA GLN A 417 34.62 -5.54 -8.86
C GLN A 417 33.51 -5.01 -7.94
N ALA A 418 32.34 -4.71 -8.49
CA ALA A 418 31.19 -4.28 -7.69
C ALA A 418 30.72 -5.36 -6.70
N ARG A 419 30.68 -6.63 -7.13
CA ARG A 419 30.33 -7.77 -6.27
C ARG A 419 31.37 -8.02 -5.18
N GLU A 420 32.65 -7.90 -5.48
CA GLU A 420 33.73 -8.05 -4.50
C GLU A 420 33.68 -6.94 -3.43
N ALA A 421 33.48 -5.69 -3.86
CA ALA A 421 33.29 -4.57 -2.95
C ALA A 421 32.05 -4.75 -2.06
N PHE A 422 30.93 -5.20 -2.63
CA PHE A 422 29.70 -5.46 -1.87
C PHE A 422 29.89 -6.58 -0.84
N LYS A 423 30.56 -7.67 -1.21
CA LYS A 423 30.89 -8.77 -0.27
C LYS A 423 31.73 -8.28 0.90
N LYS A 424 32.76 -7.47 0.62
CA LYS A 424 33.58 -6.87 1.67
C LYS A 424 32.74 -6.00 2.60
N TRP A 425 31.90 -5.12 2.04
CA TRP A 425 31.02 -4.25 2.82
C TRP A 425 30.05 -5.04 3.72
N CYS A 426 29.49 -6.16 3.25
CA CYS A 426 28.65 -7.02 4.09
C CYS A 426 29.41 -7.63 5.27
N ILE A 427 30.65 -8.05 5.06
CA ILE A 427 31.52 -8.57 6.14
C ILE A 427 31.82 -7.46 7.16
N ASP A 428 32.19 -6.27 6.67
CA ASP A 428 32.54 -5.13 7.53
C ASP A 428 31.35 -4.66 8.40
N ASN A 429 30.11 -4.97 8.01
CA ASN A 429 28.89 -4.58 8.72
C ASN A 429 28.15 -5.74 9.42
N ASP A 430 28.75 -6.93 9.50
CA ASP A 430 28.14 -8.14 10.10
C ASP A 430 26.75 -8.50 9.51
N TYR A 431 26.62 -8.34 8.19
CA TYR A 431 25.42 -8.75 7.44
C TYR A 431 25.55 -10.17 6.92
N THR A 432 24.41 -10.78 6.55
CA THR A 432 24.43 -12.13 5.98
C THR A 432 25.25 -12.19 4.69
N LYS A 433 25.77 -13.38 4.36
CA LYS A 433 26.48 -13.59 3.10
C LYS A 433 25.59 -13.21 1.90
N PRO A 434 26.06 -12.33 1.00
CA PRO A 434 25.28 -11.93 -0.17
C PRO A 434 24.84 -13.09 -1.06
N VAL A 435 23.61 -13.01 -1.55
CA VAL A 435 23.09 -13.90 -2.60
C VAL A 435 23.30 -13.23 -3.96
N ASP A 436 24.17 -13.83 -4.78
CA ASP A 436 24.40 -13.42 -6.16
C ASP A 436 23.35 -14.10 -7.05
N GLY A 437 22.46 -13.31 -7.65
CA GLY A 437 21.15 -13.74 -8.19
C GLY A 437 21.08 -14.75 -9.33
N ASP A 438 22.04 -15.66 -9.49
CA ASP A 438 22.05 -16.78 -10.47
C ASP A 438 22.68 -18.10 -9.94
N ARG A 439 22.89 -18.27 -8.63
CA ARG A 439 23.35 -19.55 -8.08
C ARG A 439 22.49 -20.04 -6.91
N LEU A 440 21.50 -20.87 -7.23
CA LEU A 440 21.18 -22.02 -6.38
C LEU A 440 22.33 -23.02 -6.53
N THR A 441 23.50 -22.72 -5.95
CA THR A 441 24.52 -23.76 -5.75
C THR A 441 24.41 -24.26 -4.32
N PRO A 442 23.94 -25.50 -4.09
CA PRO A 442 24.23 -26.19 -2.85
C PRO A 442 25.70 -26.60 -2.92
N SER A 443 26.60 -25.64 -2.71
CA SER A 443 28.00 -25.94 -2.47
C SER A 443 28.30 -25.55 -1.04
N LEU A 444 28.19 -26.54 -0.16
CA LEU A 444 29.03 -26.65 1.03
C LEU A 444 30.44 -26.21 0.62
N THR A 445 30.81 -25.00 0.99
CA THR A 445 32.20 -24.54 0.95
C THR A 445 32.60 -24.31 2.39
N PRO A 446 33.74 -24.86 2.83
CA PRO A 446 34.02 -25.08 4.26
C PRO A 446 34.45 -23.78 4.95
N THR A 447 33.48 -22.93 5.29
CA THR A 447 33.64 -21.86 6.29
C THR A 447 32.26 -21.46 6.83
N ASP A 448 31.49 -22.42 7.36
CA ASP A 448 30.36 -22.14 8.26
C ASP A 448 30.83 -22.01 9.73
N GLN A 449 32.11 -21.67 9.95
CA GLN A 449 32.75 -21.66 11.28
C GLN A 449 33.32 -20.31 11.74
N HIS A 450 33.09 -19.19 11.04
CA HIS A 450 33.59 -17.89 11.49
C HIS A 450 32.48 -16.87 11.77
N CYS A 451 31.74 -17.13 12.86
CA CYS A 451 31.11 -16.07 13.67
C CYS A 451 31.44 -16.22 15.18
N THR A 452 32.53 -16.92 15.51
CA THR A 452 33.09 -16.93 16.86
C THR A 452 34.58 -16.64 16.80
N GLU A 453 34.95 -15.55 17.47
CA GLU A 453 36.28 -15.18 17.98
C GLU A 453 37.26 -14.36 17.11
N ARG A 454 37.74 -13.29 17.78
CA ARG A 454 38.94 -12.44 17.56
C ARG A 454 38.76 -11.32 16.52
N GLY A 455 39.10 -10.07 16.79
CA GLY A 455 40.03 -9.50 17.78
C GLY A 455 40.83 -8.42 17.04
N ASP A 456 40.90 -7.23 17.63
CA ASP A 456 41.55 -5.99 17.15
C ASP A 456 42.48 -6.09 15.93
N ARG A 457 42.25 -5.20 14.96
CA ARG A 457 43.34 -4.44 14.31
C ARG A 457 42.81 -3.25 13.51
N ASN A 458 43.31 -2.07 13.90
CA ASN A 458 43.22 -0.79 13.19
C ASN A 458 43.52 -0.93 11.68
N CYS A 459 42.59 -0.45 10.84
CA CYS A 459 42.90 -0.03 9.49
C CYS A 459 42.05 1.21 9.14
N ASN A 460 42.67 2.39 9.24
CA ASN A 460 42.14 3.63 8.70
C ASN A 460 42.04 3.53 7.18
N CYS A 461 40.81 3.50 6.64
CA CYS A 461 40.51 3.80 5.26
C CYS A 461 39.23 4.63 5.23
N HIS A 462 39.34 5.88 4.78
CA HIS A 462 38.26 6.86 4.74
C HIS A 462 37.02 6.33 4.01
N ALA A 463 35.88 6.31 4.73
CA ALA A 463 34.58 5.97 4.17
C ALA A 463 33.94 7.20 3.53
N LEU A 464 33.71 7.15 2.23
CA LEU A 464 32.70 7.99 1.57
C LEU A 464 31.32 7.50 2.04
N GLN A 465 30.56 8.38 2.68
CA GLN A 465 29.18 8.15 3.07
C GLN A 465 28.34 7.78 1.84
N TRP A 466 27.73 6.59 1.88
CA TRP A 466 26.62 6.25 1.00
C TRP A 466 25.37 6.14 1.87
N GLN A 467 24.42 7.06 1.64
CA GLN A 467 23.17 7.18 2.37
C GLN A 467 22.30 5.93 2.22
N LYS A 468 21.67 5.55 3.33
CA LYS A 468 20.64 4.51 3.42
C LYS A 468 19.44 4.89 2.55
N PHE A 469 19.00 3.98 1.70
CA PHE A 469 17.64 3.94 1.16
C PHE A 469 16.77 3.04 2.04
#